data_AF-A0A8T4X242-F1
#
_entry.id   AF-A0A8T4X242-F1
#
_cell.length_a   1.000
_cell.length_b   1.000
_cell.length_c   1.000
_cell.angle_alpha   90.00
_cell.angle_beta   90.00
_cell.angle_gamma   90.00
#
_symmetry.space_group_name_H-M   'P 1'
#
loop_
_entity.id
_entity.type
_entity.pdbx_description
1 polymer ?
#
loop_
_entity_poly.entity_id
_entity_poly.type
_entity_poly.pdbx_seq_one_letter_code
_entity_poly.pdbx_strand_id
1 'polypeptide(L)'
;MKKAKAIGIGIGIFVLIIAIVVGLVYYSYTQISVELNNASLHSIDWASFSWSTILSLGLNVLTGNWLSAAFDLIDGVNVNLGFSLHNGGLLPVYIPNLTYDLKVNDVYVGKGHSNVDATINPGQSKQIYSLQNFQKNSLSPAIYSIINNGGKMEIKVSGTAHFSLFGINIPVPFESTKQISVYNEIKKKLNEEIEQNKQREAKALQQSIQKAANSLIDKITGTNTPDLNLNLQGTVVYDSTYKIGPGQYRYFPLTLPDVCTIQGGFQANAGLGDNIMAYLVDEDDFSSFQNGNQFRSYYSSGKIEHDTFEVTLNPGQYYLILSNTYSIFSTKNVQLQVSGFCN
;
A
#
# COMPACT_ATOMS: atom_id res chain seq x y z
N MET A 1 -44.33 -64.54 40.19
CA MET A 1 -43.96 -64.71 38.75
C MET A 1 -44.51 -63.64 37.80
N LYS A 2 -45.80 -63.24 37.86
CA LYS A 2 -46.36 -62.24 36.91
C LYS A 2 -45.65 -60.86 36.94
N LYS A 3 -45.28 -60.35 38.12
CA LYS A 3 -44.57 -59.08 38.27
C LYS A 3 -43.15 -59.10 37.65
N ALA A 4 -42.40 -60.19 37.80
CA ALA A 4 -41.06 -60.32 37.23
C ALA A 4 -41.05 -60.34 35.70
N LYS A 5 -42.04 -61.00 35.07
CA LYS A 5 -42.20 -60.98 33.60
C LYS A 5 -42.55 -59.58 33.07
N ALA A 6 -43.42 -58.84 33.77
CA ALA A 6 -43.77 -57.47 33.38
C ALA A 6 -42.57 -56.51 33.47
N ILE A 7 -41.75 -56.63 34.52
CA ILE A 7 -40.51 -55.86 34.69
C ILE A 7 -39.50 -56.20 33.58
N GLY A 8 -39.32 -57.49 33.26
CA GLY A 8 -38.42 -57.91 32.18
C GLY A 8 -38.82 -57.37 30.81
N ILE A 9 -40.12 -57.37 30.48
CA ILE A 9 -40.64 -56.78 29.23
C ILE A 9 -40.42 -55.26 29.23
N GLY A 10 -40.67 -54.58 30.36
CA GLY A 10 -40.45 -53.15 30.49
C GLY A 10 -39.00 -52.74 30.26
N ILE A 11 -38.05 -53.47 30.86
CA ILE A 11 -36.60 -53.26 30.66
C ILE A 11 -36.23 -53.50 29.19
N GLY A 12 -36.74 -54.57 28.57
CA GLY A 12 -36.47 -54.87 27.16
C GLY A 12 -36.93 -53.77 26.21
N ILE A 13 -38.14 -53.24 26.40
CA ILE A 13 -38.67 -52.12 25.60
C ILE A 13 -37.83 -50.85 25.80
N PHE A 14 -37.44 -50.55 27.04
CA PHE A 14 -36.63 -49.38 27.35
C PHE A 14 -35.25 -49.43 26.67
N VAL A 15 -34.57 -50.59 26.71
CA VAL A 15 -33.28 -50.79 26.03
C VAL A 15 -33.43 -50.65 24.51
N LEU A 16 -34.50 -51.19 23.93
CA LEU A 16 -34.78 -51.06 22.51
C LEU A 16 -34.98 -49.58 22.10
N ILE A 17 -35.73 -48.81 22.87
CA ILE A 17 -35.93 -47.37 22.63
C ILE A 17 -34.59 -46.62 22.68
N ILE A 18 -33.75 -46.90 23.68
CA ILE A 18 -32.41 -46.31 23.78
C ILE A 18 -31.58 -46.65 22.54
N ALA A 19 -31.58 -47.92 22.12
CA ALA A 19 -30.82 -48.35 20.94
C ALA A 19 -31.29 -47.63 19.66
N ILE A 20 -32.60 -47.44 19.49
CA ILE A 20 -33.17 -46.68 18.37
C ILE A 20 -32.74 -45.21 18.44
N VAL A 21 -32.84 -44.56 19.60
CA VAL A 21 -32.44 -43.16 19.77
C VAL A 21 -30.95 -42.97 19.51
N VAL A 22 -30.10 -43.84 20.07
CA VAL A 22 -28.65 -43.82 19.81
C VAL A 22 -28.35 -44.05 18.33
N GLY A 23 -29.04 -44.99 17.69
CA GLY A 23 -28.92 -45.24 16.25
C GLY A 23 -29.31 -44.03 15.40
N LEU A 24 -30.39 -43.33 15.74
CA LEU A 24 -30.85 -42.13 15.05
C LEU A 24 -29.90 -40.94 15.24
N VAL A 25 -29.35 -40.77 16.45
CA VAL A 25 -28.34 -39.74 16.75
C VAL A 25 -27.05 -40.03 15.97
N TYR A 26 -26.57 -41.27 15.99
CA TYR A 26 -25.40 -41.70 15.24
C TYR A 26 -25.60 -41.53 13.72
N TYR A 27 -26.75 -41.95 13.20
CA TYR A 27 -27.10 -41.76 11.79
C TYR A 27 -27.10 -40.27 11.43
N SER A 28 -27.81 -39.44 12.21
CA SER A 28 -27.90 -37.99 11.94
C SER A 28 -26.53 -37.33 11.94
N TYR A 29 -25.63 -37.74 12.86
CA TYR A 29 -24.24 -37.27 12.88
C TYR A 29 -23.48 -37.55 11.59
N THR A 30 -23.55 -38.79 11.07
CA THR A 30 -22.81 -39.16 9.84
C THR A 30 -23.27 -38.44 8.58
N GLN A 31 -24.42 -37.75 8.63
CA GLN A 31 -25.01 -37.03 7.51
C GLN A 31 -24.78 -35.50 7.58
N ILE A 32 -24.00 -35.03 8.57
CA ILE A 32 -23.61 -33.62 8.68
C ILE A 32 -22.32 -33.43 7.89
N SER A 33 -22.29 -32.41 7.03
CA SER A 33 -21.08 -32.04 6.29
C SER A 33 -20.84 -30.54 6.29
N VAL A 34 -19.56 -30.19 6.24
CA VAL A 34 -19.08 -28.82 6.08
C VAL A 34 -18.17 -28.80 4.87
N GLU A 35 -18.48 -27.96 3.90
CA GLU A 35 -17.68 -27.81 2.69
C GLU A 35 -17.42 -26.33 2.42
N LEU A 36 -16.21 -25.98 2.01
CA LEU A 36 -15.95 -24.67 1.42
C LEU A 36 -16.56 -24.67 0.01
N ASN A 37 -17.72 -24.05 -0.16
CA ASN A 37 -18.40 -24.05 -1.46
C ASN A 37 -17.80 -23.02 -2.43
N ASN A 38 -17.30 -21.91 -1.88
CA ASN A 38 -16.84 -20.75 -2.63
C ASN A 38 -15.61 -20.13 -1.96
N ALA A 39 -14.67 -19.68 -2.78
CA ALA A 39 -13.62 -18.77 -2.36
C ALA A 39 -13.51 -17.70 -3.44
N SER A 40 -13.62 -16.43 -3.06
CA SER A 40 -13.50 -15.32 -4.00
C SER A 40 -12.64 -14.22 -3.45
N LEU A 41 -11.84 -13.61 -4.33
CA LEU A 41 -11.09 -12.41 -4.01
C LEU A 41 -12.07 -11.27 -3.71
N HIS A 42 -11.94 -10.65 -2.54
CA HIS A 42 -12.72 -9.47 -2.16
C HIS A 42 -11.98 -8.19 -2.54
N SER A 43 -10.75 -8.05 -2.09
CA SER A 43 -9.88 -6.91 -2.38
C SER A 43 -8.41 -7.27 -2.16
N ILE A 44 -7.52 -6.40 -2.64
CA ILE A 44 -6.09 -6.44 -2.36
C ILE A 44 -5.75 -5.14 -1.63
N ASP A 45 -5.06 -5.25 -0.50
CA ASP A 45 -4.53 -4.11 0.22
C ASP A 45 -3.19 -3.74 -0.41
N TRP A 46 -3.09 -2.52 -0.89
CA TRP A 46 -1.94 -2.04 -1.67
C TRP A 46 -1.06 -1.12 -0.84
N ALA A 47 0.25 -1.33 -0.93
CA ALA A 47 1.24 -0.37 -0.48
C ALA A 47 1.16 0.93 -1.31
N SER A 48 1.71 2.02 -0.79
CA SER A 48 1.73 3.30 -1.49
C SER A 48 2.50 3.19 -2.81
N PHE A 49 1.87 3.52 -3.93
CA PHE A 49 2.52 3.57 -5.24
C PHE A 49 3.38 4.84 -5.36
N SER A 50 4.68 4.65 -5.59
CA SER A 50 5.57 5.72 -6.03
C SER A 50 6.01 5.50 -7.48
N TRP A 51 6.47 6.56 -8.15
CA TRP A 51 6.99 6.42 -9.51
C TRP A 51 8.24 5.52 -9.56
N SER A 52 9.11 5.59 -8.56
CA SER A 52 10.27 4.68 -8.51
C SER A 52 9.83 3.20 -8.52
N THR A 53 8.73 2.92 -7.82
CA THR A 53 8.13 1.60 -7.70
C THR A 53 7.54 1.14 -9.03
N ILE A 54 6.77 1.99 -9.73
CA ILE A 54 6.18 1.64 -11.02
C ILE A 54 7.26 1.49 -12.11
N LEU A 55 8.32 2.29 -12.07
CA LEU A 55 9.46 2.14 -12.97
C LEU A 55 10.16 0.79 -12.74
N SER A 56 10.41 0.43 -11.47
CA SER A 56 11.00 -0.88 -11.15
C SER A 56 10.12 -2.04 -11.62
N LEU A 57 8.80 -1.93 -11.51
CA LEU A 57 7.86 -2.90 -12.08
C LEU A 57 8.00 -2.99 -13.60
N GLY A 58 8.04 -1.85 -14.29
CA GLY A 58 8.18 -1.78 -15.75
C GLY A 58 9.48 -2.44 -16.25
N LEU A 59 10.59 -2.23 -15.54
CA LEU A 59 11.86 -2.91 -15.85
C LEU A 59 11.74 -4.43 -15.60
N ASN A 60 11.05 -4.85 -14.53
CA ASN A 60 10.82 -6.26 -14.24
C ASN A 60 9.90 -6.94 -15.28
N VAL A 61 8.98 -6.22 -15.91
CA VAL A 61 8.17 -6.74 -17.04
C VAL A 61 9.05 -7.20 -18.19
N LEU A 62 10.11 -6.45 -18.52
CA LEU A 62 11.04 -6.82 -19.59
C LEU A 62 11.79 -8.13 -19.28
N THR A 63 11.99 -8.42 -17.99
CA THR A 63 12.67 -9.64 -17.53
C THR A 63 11.71 -10.82 -17.28
N GLY A 64 10.40 -10.62 -17.42
CA GLY A 64 9.38 -11.63 -17.12
C GLY A 64 9.02 -11.78 -15.63
N ASN A 65 9.70 -11.08 -14.72
CA ASN A 65 9.55 -11.20 -13.26
C ASN A 65 8.56 -10.20 -12.63
N TRP A 66 7.70 -9.57 -13.45
CA TRP A 66 6.81 -8.49 -12.98
C TRP A 66 5.85 -8.91 -11.87
N LEU A 67 5.39 -10.16 -11.86
CA LEU A 67 4.45 -10.64 -10.85
C LEU A 67 5.11 -10.68 -9.47
N SER A 68 6.40 -11.04 -9.40
CA SER A 68 7.17 -11.01 -8.15
C SER A 68 7.28 -9.60 -7.60
N ALA A 69 7.67 -8.64 -8.44
CA ALA A 69 7.77 -7.25 -8.05
C ALA A 69 6.39 -6.65 -7.69
N ALA A 70 5.31 -7.14 -8.29
CA ALA A 70 3.95 -6.72 -7.94
C ALA A 70 3.53 -7.20 -6.54
N PHE A 71 3.97 -8.39 -6.11
CA PHE A 71 3.73 -8.88 -4.75
C PHE A 71 4.39 -8.02 -3.67
N ASP A 72 5.49 -7.32 -3.99
CA ASP A 72 6.09 -6.37 -3.05
C ASP A 72 5.17 -5.19 -2.73
N LEU A 73 4.20 -4.91 -3.61
CA LEU A 73 3.24 -3.81 -3.47
C LEU A 73 1.94 -4.23 -2.80
N ILE A 74 1.84 -5.48 -2.39
CA ILE A 74 0.66 -6.03 -1.74
C ILE A 74 0.95 -6.15 -0.25
N ASP A 75 0.20 -5.40 0.56
CA ASP A 75 0.25 -5.47 2.02
C ASP A 75 -0.67 -6.57 2.57
N GLY A 76 -1.70 -6.95 1.82
CA GLY A 76 -2.61 -8.02 2.19
C GLY A 76 -3.57 -8.43 1.06
N VAL A 77 -4.13 -9.62 1.18
CA VAL A 77 -5.15 -10.14 0.27
C VAL A 77 -6.40 -10.51 1.06
N ASN A 78 -7.52 -9.87 0.75
CA ASN A 78 -8.80 -10.13 1.39
C ASN A 78 -9.61 -11.13 0.56
N VAL A 79 -10.00 -12.24 1.17
CA VAL A 79 -10.75 -13.33 0.52
C VAL A 79 -12.03 -13.62 1.27
N ASN A 80 -13.13 -13.74 0.53
CA ASN A 80 -14.40 -14.24 1.04
C ASN A 80 -14.44 -15.75 0.91
N LEU A 81 -14.57 -16.44 2.04
CA LEU A 81 -14.76 -17.88 2.12
C LEU A 81 -16.24 -18.16 2.39
N GLY A 82 -16.89 -18.88 1.48
CA GLY A 82 -18.25 -19.38 1.64
C GLY A 82 -18.23 -20.83 2.09
N PHE A 83 -18.81 -21.13 3.25
CA PHE A 83 -19.00 -22.50 3.70
C PHE A 83 -20.46 -22.92 3.56
N SER A 84 -20.69 -24.12 3.04
CA SER A 84 -21.98 -24.77 3.03
C SER A 84 -22.02 -25.79 4.16
N LEU A 85 -22.96 -25.60 5.06
CA LEU A 85 -23.25 -26.51 6.16
C LEU A 85 -24.51 -27.29 5.79
N HIS A 86 -24.39 -28.60 5.60
CA HIS A 86 -25.52 -29.46 5.22
C HIS A 86 -25.87 -30.41 6.37
N ASN A 87 -27.17 -30.52 6.67
CA ASN A 87 -27.70 -31.51 7.60
C ASN A 87 -28.58 -32.52 6.86
N GLY A 88 -28.00 -33.63 6.41
CA GLY A 88 -28.75 -34.75 5.84
C GLY A 88 -29.36 -35.67 6.91
N GLY A 89 -29.16 -35.36 8.20
CA GLY A 89 -29.66 -36.14 9.33
C GLY A 89 -31.15 -35.94 9.58
N LEU A 90 -31.68 -36.68 10.56
CA LEU A 90 -33.10 -36.64 10.93
C LEU A 90 -33.40 -35.67 12.09
N LEU A 91 -32.36 -35.12 12.70
CA LEU A 91 -32.46 -34.24 13.86
C LEU A 91 -31.87 -32.86 13.55
N PRO A 92 -32.46 -31.77 14.06
CA PRO A 92 -31.90 -30.44 13.93
C PRO A 92 -30.60 -30.34 14.75
N VAL A 93 -29.60 -29.65 14.19
CA VAL A 93 -28.31 -29.43 14.85
C VAL A 93 -27.99 -27.96 14.96
N TYR A 94 -27.40 -27.56 16.08
CA TYR A 94 -26.95 -26.19 16.32
C TYR A 94 -25.43 -26.09 16.11
N ILE A 95 -24.94 -25.03 15.49
CA ILE A 95 -23.52 -24.75 15.32
C ILE A 95 -23.21 -23.37 15.93
N PRO A 96 -22.49 -23.29 17.06
CA PRO A 96 -22.11 -22.04 17.68
C PRO A 96 -21.02 -21.33 16.87
N ASN A 97 -19.98 -22.06 16.47
CA ASN A 97 -18.82 -21.50 15.79
C ASN A 97 -18.21 -22.50 14.80
N LEU A 98 -17.45 -21.95 13.86
CA LEU A 98 -16.62 -22.68 12.93
C LEU A 98 -15.18 -22.16 13.07
N THR A 99 -14.23 -23.04 13.39
CA THR A 99 -12.81 -22.70 13.50
C THR A 99 -12.01 -23.54 12.51
N TYR A 100 -11.04 -22.92 11.83
CA TYR A 100 -10.25 -23.58 10.81
C TYR A 100 -8.86 -22.98 10.64
N ASP A 101 -7.95 -23.82 10.17
CA ASP A 101 -6.64 -23.44 9.68
C ASP A 101 -6.70 -23.14 8.17
N LEU A 102 -5.90 -22.17 7.74
CA LEU A 102 -5.80 -21.72 6.36
C LEU A 102 -4.41 -22.02 5.82
N LYS A 103 -4.37 -22.67 4.66
CA LYS A 103 -3.16 -22.84 3.87
C LYS A 103 -3.35 -22.26 2.47
N VAL A 104 -2.29 -21.68 1.93
CA VAL A 104 -2.21 -21.25 0.52
C VAL A 104 -1.09 -22.03 -0.14
N ASN A 105 -1.41 -22.82 -1.16
CA ASN A 105 -0.45 -23.70 -1.84
C ASN A 105 0.36 -24.54 -0.83
N ASP A 106 -0.35 -25.21 0.08
CA ASP A 106 0.18 -26.02 1.20
C ASP A 106 0.99 -25.28 2.29
N VAL A 107 1.21 -23.98 2.15
CA VAL A 107 1.86 -23.14 3.16
C VAL A 107 0.83 -22.62 4.15
N TYR A 108 1.07 -22.79 5.45
CA TYR A 108 0.21 -22.25 6.50
C TYR A 108 0.24 -20.71 6.52
N VAL A 109 -0.93 -20.08 6.45
CA VAL A 109 -1.07 -18.61 6.37
C VAL A 109 -1.92 -18.02 7.50
N GLY A 110 -2.48 -18.86 8.37
CA GLY A 110 -3.20 -18.40 9.56
C GLY A 110 -4.39 -19.25 9.97
N LYS A 111 -5.20 -18.70 10.88
CA LYS A 111 -6.45 -19.29 11.38
C LYS A 111 -7.61 -18.36 11.07
N GLY A 112 -8.77 -18.95 10.80
CA GLY A 112 -10.02 -18.23 10.68
C GLY A 112 -11.05 -18.73 11.68
N HIS A 113 -12.01 -17.86 11.98
CA HIS A 113 -13.18 -18.21 12.77
C HIS A 113 -14.42 -17.55 12.14
N SER A 114 -15.57 -18.20 12.26
CA SER A 114 -16.86 -17.65 11.88
C SER A 114 -17.87 -17.85 13.01
N ASN A 115 -18.55 -16.76 13.38
CA ASN A 115 -19.65 -16.79 14.33
C ASN A 115 -20.91 -17.18 13.55
N VAL A 116 -21.25 -18.47 13.62
CA VAL A 116 -22.35 -19.01 12.84
C VAL A 116 -23.68 -18.83 13.56
N ASP A 117 -23.69 -19.15 14.86
CA ASP A 117 -24.85 -19.10 15.76
C ASP A 117 -26.16 -19.52 15.05
N ALA A 118 -26.19 -20.77 14.56
CA ALA A 118 -27.27 -21.22 13.69
C ALA A 118 -27.75 -22.64 14.00
N THR A 119 -29.07 -22.83 13.88
CA THR A 119 -29.69 -24.15 13.78
C THR A 119 -29.88 -24.54 12.32
N ILE A 120 -29.54 -25.78 11.98
CA ILE A 120 -29.73 -26.37 10.64
C ILE A 120 -30.70 -27.53 10.80
N ASN A 121 -31.89 -27.41 10.22
CA ASN A 121 -32.90 -28.46 10.32
C ASN A 121 -32.59 -29.61 9.34
N PRO A 122 -33.22 -30.79 9.54
CA PRO A 122 -33.12 -31.92 8.61
C PRO A 122 -33.36 -31.54 7.15
N GLY A 123 -32.49 -32.00 6.27
CA GLY A 123 -32.52 -31.74 4.82
C GLY A 123 -32.12 -30.33 4.41
N GLN A 124 -31.77 -29.44 5.34
CA GLN A 124 -31.39 -28.07 5.02
C GLN A 124 -29.89 -27.90 4.80
N SER A 125 -29.55 -26.94 3.96
CA SER A 125 -28.20 -26.40 3.82
C SER A 125 -28.21 -24.92 4.21
N LYS A 126 -27.23 -24.49 5.00
CA LYS A 126 -27.02 -23.08 5.35
C LYS A 126 -25.65 -22.63 4.84
N GLN A 127 -25.63 -21.48 4.17
CA GLN A 127 -24.38 -20.86 3.76
C GLN A 127 -23.94 -19.83 4.80
N ILE A 128 -22.65 -19.81 5.08
CA ILE A 128 -22.01 -18.81 5.92
C ILE A 128 -20.81 -18.24 5.18
N TYR A 129 -20.49 -16.96 5.45
CA TYR A 129 -19.36 -16.29 4.84
C TYR A 129 -18.38 -15.84 5.91
N SER A 130 -17.09 -15.93 5.60
CA SER A 130 -16.03 -15.36 6.40
C SER A 130 -15.08 -14.58 5.50
N LEU A 131 -14.91 -13.30 5.82
CA LEU A 131 -13.85 -12.47 5.26
C LEU A 131 -12.53 -12.82 5.97
N GLN A 132 -11.51 -13.14 5.19
CA GLN A 132 -10.17 -13.46 5.66
C GLN A 132 -9.15 -12.51 5.06
N ASN A 133 -8.35 -11.88 5.92
CA ASN A 133 -7.24 -11.03 5.51
C ASN A 133 -5.94 -11.81 5.62
N PHE A 134 -5.34 -12.14 4.48
CA PHE A 134 -4.01 -12.72 4.40
C PHE A 134 -2.98 -11.60 4.34
N GLN A 135 -2.41 -11.25 5.49
CA GLN A 135 -1.35 -10.25 5.57
C GLN A 135 -0.10 -10.67 4.79
N LYS A 136 0.66 -9.69 4.29
CA LYS A 136 1.91 -9.91 3.53
C LYS A 136 2.89 -10.84 4.22
N ASN A 137 3.10 -10.66 5.53
CA ASN A 137 4.00 -11.51 6.34
C ASN A 137 3.56 -12.98 6.35
N SER A 138 2.26 -13.26 6.45
CA SER A 138 1.69 -14.60 6.41
C SER A 138 1.74 -15.21 5.01
N LEU A 139 1.56 -14.40 3.96
CA LEU A 139 1.66 -14.85 2.57
C LEU A 139 3.09 -15.04 2.08
N SER A 140 4.06 -14.33 2.68
CA SER A 140 5.45 -14.28 2.22
C SER A 140 6.05 -15.66 1.89
N PRO A 141 5.87 -16.70 2.72
CA PRO A 141 6.43 -18.02 2.42
C PRO A 141 5.71 -18.73 1.24
N ALA A 142 4.49 -18.31 0.90
CA ALA A 142 3.70 -18.82 -0.21
C ALA A 142 3.88 -18.01 -1.52
N ILE A 143 4.46 -16.81 -1.48
CA ILE A 143 4.58 -15.92 -2.66
C ILE A 143 5.24 -16.64 -3.84
N TYR A 144 6.34 -17.35 -3.60
CA TYR A 144 7.06 -18.08 -4.65
C TYR A 144 6.17 -19.12 -5.35
N SER A 145 5.39 -19.91 -4.60
CA SER A 145 4.51 -20.90 -5.19
C SER A 145 3.33 -20.26 -5.92
N ILE A 146 2.81 -19.13 -5.43
CA ILE A 146 1.75 -18.37 -6.10
C ILE A 146 2.25 -17.84 -7.45
N ILE A 147 3.47 -17.27 -7.50
CA ILE A 147 4.09 -16.78 -8.74
C ILE A 147 4.28 -17.93 -9.73
N ASN A 148 4.88 -19.03 -9.30
CA ASN A 148 5.12 -20.19 -10.16
C ASN A 148 3.82 -20.82 -10.68
N ASN A 149 2.72 -20.69 -9.95
CA ASN A 149 1.39 -21.11 -10.38
C ASN A 149 0.63 -20.02 -11.16
N GLY A 150 1.33 -19.02 -11.71
CA GLY A 150 0.75 -17.98 -12.54
C GLY A 150 -0.20 -17.03 -11.79
N GLY A 151 0.05 -16.79 -10.49
CA GLY A 151 -0.79 -15.97 -9.62
C GLY A 151 -2.04 -16.68 -9.10
N LYS A 152 -2.09 -18.02 -9.19
CA LYS A 152 -3.15 -18.82 -8.61
C LYS A 152 -2.82 -19.17 -7.15
N MET A 153 -3.80 -18.96 -6.29
CA MET A 153 -3.77 -19.35 -4.88
C MET A 153 -4.70 -20.52 -4.67
N GLU A 154 -4.16 -21.67 -4.29
CA GLU A 154 -4.91 -22.81 -3.80
C GLU A 154 -5.14 -22.65 -2.30
N ILE A 155 -6.35 -22.25 -1.93
CA ILE A 155 -6.76 -22.05 -0.54
C ILE A 155 -7.30 -23.36 -0.02
N LYS A 156 -6.53 -24.00 0.85
CA LYS A 156 -6.96 -25.18 1.61
C LYS A 156 -7.41 -24.73 3.00
N VAL A 157 -8.59 -25.19 3.38
CA VAL A 157 -9.20 -24.95 4.68
C VAL A 157 -9.38 -26.30 5.38
N SER A 158 -8.83 -26.44 6.59
CA SER A 158 -8.95 -27.64 7.40
C SER A 158 -9.35 -27.27 8.82
N GLY A 159 -10.38 -27.90 9.37
CA GLY A 159 -10.89 -27.53 10.67
C GLY A 159 -11.83 -28.55 11.29
N THR A 160 -12.46 -28.16 12.40
CA THR A 160 -13.49 -28.96 13.07
C THR A 160 -14.68 -28.06 13.37
N ALA A 161 -15.84 -28.45 12.87
CA ALA A 161 -17.10 -27.81 13.19
C ALA A 161 -17.71 -28.49 14.44
N HIS A 162 -18.03 -27.70 15.46
CA HIS A 162 -18.56 -28.21 16.72
C HIS A 162 -20.08 -28.09 16.73
N PHE A 163 -20.79 -29.13 16.33
CA PHE A 163 -22.25 -29.14 16.38
C PHE A 163 -22.75 -29.47 17.80
N SER A 164 -23.90 -28.95 18.20
CA SER A 164 -24.57 -29.25 19.45
C SER A 164 -25.92 -29.90 19.14
N LEU A 165 -26.13 -31.09 19.70
CA LEU A 165 -27.38 -31.83 19.65
C LEU A 165 -27.72 -32.29 21.05
N PHE A 166 -28.85 -31.83 21.60
CA PHE A 166 -29.27 -32.09 22.99
C PHE A 166 -28.18 -31.77 24.04
N GLY A 167 -27.38 -30.72 23.81
CA GLY A 167 -26.29 -30.31 24.71
C GLY A 167 -25.00 -31.14 24.57
N ILE A 168 -24.97 -32.12 23.68
CA ILE A 168 -23.77 -32.91 23.37
C ILE A 168 -23.01 -32.20 22.24
N ASN A 169 -21.72 -31.93 22.47
CA ASN A 169 -20.82 -31.41 21.45
C ASN A 169 -20.35 -32.53 20.51
N ILE A 170 -20.56 -32.33 19.22
CA ILE A 170 -20.32 -33.28 18.15
C ILE A 170 -19.29 -32.65 17.19
N PRO A 171 -18.01 -33.05 17.27
CA PRO A 171 -16.98 -32.54 16.38
C PRO A 171 -17.10 -33.20 15.00
N VAL A 172 -17.21 -32.39 13.95
CA VAL A 172 -17.22 -32.84 12.56
C VAL A 172 -15.97 -32.27 11.88
N PRO A 173 -14.93 -33.09 11.61
CA PRO A 173 -13.75 -32.63 10.89
C PRO A 173 -14.11 -32.36 9.43
N PHE A 174 -13.47 -31.35 8.83
CA PHE A 174 -13.63 -31.06 7.42
C PHE A 174 -12.32 -30.56 6.81
N GLU A 175 -12.14 -30.87 5.53
CA GLU A 175 -11.06 -30.34 4.69
C GLU A 175 -11.64 -30.02 3.32
N SER A 176 -11.32 -28.84 2.80
CA SER A 176 -11.76 -28.43 1.47
C SER A 176 -10.76 -27.47 0.85
N THR A 177 -10.66 -27.52 -0.47
CA THR A 177 -9.71 -26.73 -1.24
C THR A 177 -10.43 -25.98 -2.35
N LYS A 178 -10.14 -24.70 -2.51
CA LYS A 178 -10.62 -23.88 -3.64
C LYS A 178 -9.48 -23.04 -4.20
N GLN A 179 -9.54 -22.80 -5.50
CA GLN A 179 -8.54 -21.99 -6.19
C GLN A 179 -9.11 -20.60 -6.51
N ILE A 180 -8.33 -19.56 -6.24
CA ILE A 180 -8.58 -18.19 -6.72
C ILE A 180 -7.38 -17.70 -7.52
N SER A 181 -7.56 -16.64 -8.31
CA SER A 181 -6.47 -15.99 -9.04
C SER A 181 -6.39 -14.52 -8.64
N VAL A 182 -5.21 -14.08 -8.23
CA VAL A 182 -4.91 -12.66 -7.98
C VAL A 182 -4.30 -11.99 -9.21
N TYR A 183 -3.84 -12.77 -10.19
CA TYR A 183 -3.12 -12.27 -11.36
C TYR A 183 -3.88 -11.18 -12.11
N ASN A 184 -5.16 -11.40 -12.42
CA ASN A 184 -5.95 -10.47 -13.22
C ASN A 184 -6.21 -9.17 -12.46
N GLU A 185 -6.50 -9.27 -11.16
CA GLU A 185 -6.76 -8.10 -10.32
C GLU A 185 -5.49 -7.25 -10.16
N ILE A 186 -4.35 -7.91 -9.95
CA ILE A 186 -3.06 -7.22 -9.87
C ILE A 186 -2.74 -6.53 -11.19
N LYS A 187 -2.85 -7.24 -12.30
CA LYS A 187 -2.57 -6.69 -13.64
C LYS A 187 -3.46 -5.50 -13.95
N LYS A 188 -4.76 -5.61 -13.64
CA LYS A 188 -5.74 -4.54 -13.84
C LYS A 188 -5.35 -3.30 -13.03
N LYS A 189 -5.10 -3.44 -11.72
CA LYS A 189 -4.72 -2.32 -10.85
C LYS A 189 -3.43 -1.64 -11.30
N LEU A 190 -2.41 -2.42 -11.68
CA LEU A 190 -1.15 -1.86 -12.17
C LEU A 190 -1.34 -1.05 -13.46
N ASN A 191 -2.14 -1.55 -14.41
CA ASN A 191 -2.43 -0.82 -15.64
C ASN A 191 -3.19 0.48 -15.36
N GLU A 192 -4.15 0.47 -14.44
CA GLU A 192 -4.88 1.67 -14.02
C GLU A 192 -3.94 2.73 -13.43
N GLU A 193 -3.01 2.35 -12.55
CA GLU A 193 -2.03 3.29 -11.97
C GLU A 193 -1.05 3.84 -13.02
N ILE A 194 -0.60 3.01 -13.98
CA ILE A 194 0.25 3.44 -15.08
C ILE A 194 -0.45 4.50 -15.93
N GLU A 195 -1.71 4.26 -16.33
CA GLU A 195 -2.47 5.20 -17.15
C GLU A 195 -2.78 6.49 -16.39
N GLN A 196 -3.11 6.42 -15.10
CA GLN A 196 -3.29 7.60 -14.26
C GLN A 196 -2.02 8.46 -14.19
N ASN A 197 -0.84 7.83 -14.06
CA ASN A 197 0.42 8.57 -14.02
C ASN A 197 0.76 9.22 -15.36
N LYS A 198 0.57 8.51 -16.49
CA LYS A 198 0.73 9.11 -17.83
C LYS A 198 -0.14 10.35 -18.00
N GLN A 199 -1.40 10.30 -17.54
CA GLN A 199 -2.32 11.44 -17.62
C GLN A 199 -1.87 12.60 -16.73
N ARG A 200 -1.42 12.33 -15.50
CA ARG A 200 -0.88 13.35 -14.58
C ARG A 200 0.33 14.06 -15.19
N GLU A 201 1.23 13.31 -15.82
CA GLU A 201 2.41 13.85 -16.51
C GLU A 201 2.03 14.65 -17.75
N ALA A 202 1.12 14.14 -18.59
CA ALA A 202 0.65 14.86 -19.77
C ALA A 202 -0.02 16.19 -19.39
N LYS A 203 -0.82 16.19 -18.31
CA LYS A 203 -1.44 17.42 -17.77
C LYS A 203 -0.40 18.39 -17.24
N ALA A 204 0.60 17.90 -16.49
CA ALA A 204 1.70 18.72 -16.02
C ALA A 204 2.48 19.34 -17.19
N LEU A 205 2.71 18.59 -18.27
CA LEU A 205 3.33 19.05 -19.51
C LEU A 205 2.51 20.09 -20.27
N GLN A 206 1.20 19.90 -20.38
CA GLN A 206 0.34 20.90 -21.00
C GLN A 206 0.34 22.21 -20.21
N GLN A 207 0.18 22.14 -18.88
CA GLN A 207 0.26 23.32 -18.01
C GLN A 207 1.60 24.04 -18.15
N SER A 208 2.66 23.25 -18.24
CA SER A 208 4.02 23.67 -18.50
C SER A 208 4.19 24.45 -19.81
N ILE A 209 3.67 23.89 -20.89
CA ILE A 209 3.73 24.50 -22.22
C ILE A 209 2.89 25.77 -22.23
N GLN A 210 1.73 25.78 -21.57
CA GLN A 210 0.89 26.96 -21.44
C GLN A 210 1.59 28.07 -20.64
N LYS A 211 2.23 27.75 -19.51
CA LYS A 211 3.02 28.71 -18.73
C LYS A 211 4.18 29.27 -19.56
N ALA A 212 4.91 28.41 -20.27
CA ALA A 212 5.98 28.84 -21.16
C ALA A 212 5.45 29.74 -22.29
N ALA A 213 4.33 29.38 -22.92
CA ALA A 213 3.69 30.18 -23.97
C ALA A 213 3.25 31.55 -23.45
N ASN A 214 2.61 31.61 -22.27
CA ASN A 214 2.24 32.86 -21.62
C ASN A 214 3.48 33.71 -21.33
N SER A 215 4.54 33.12 -20.76
CA SER A 215 5.79 33.85 -20.50
C SER A 215 6.46 34.40 -21.77
N LEU A 216 6.29 33.74 -22.92
CA LEU A 216 6.76 34.24 -24.21
C LEU A 216 5.88 35.37 -24.73
N ILE A 217 4.57 35.27 -24.55
CA ILE A 217 3.62 36.35 -24.88
C ILE A 217 3.93 37.58 -24.02
N ASP A 218 4.20 37.43 -22.73
CA ASP A 218 4.59 38.50 -21.81
C ASP A 218 5.89 39.18 -22.29
N LYS A 219 6.91 38.39 -22.67
CA LYS A 219 8.17 38.89 -23.27
C LYS A 219 7.95 39.68 -24.57
N ILE A 220 7.05 39.22 -25.44
CA ILE A 220 6.79 39.84 -26.75
C ILE A 220 5.94 41.10 -26.61
N THR A 221 4.97 41.10 -25.69
CA THR A 221 4.03 42.22 -25.47
C THR A 221 4.58 43.31 -24.57
N GLY A 222 5.79 43.14 -24.00
CA GLY A 222 6.40 44.13 -23.11
C GLY A 222 5.68 44.27 -21.77
N THR A 223 4.79 43.33 -21.43
CA THR A 223 4.28 43.21 -20.07
C THR A 223 5.30 42.40 -19.29
N ASN A 224 6.01 43.07 -18.39
CA ASN A 224 7.07 42.56 -17.52
C ASN A 224 7.09 41.03 -17.40
N THR A 225 8.07 40.38 -18.04
CA THR A 225 8.70 39.26 -17.32
C THR A 225 9.02 39.79 -15.94
N PRO A 226 8.63 39.12 -14.85
CA PRO A 226 9.12 39.49 -13.53
C PRO A 226 10.63 39.25 -13.59
N ASP A 227 11.35 40.29 -14.00
CA ASP A 227 12.76 40.42 -13.78
C ASP A 227 12.86 40.53 -12.28
N LEU A 228 13.53 39.57 -11.64
CA LEU A 228 13.76 39.58 -10.23
C LEU A 228 14.68 40.76 -9.90
N ASN A 229 14.08 41.95 -9.78
CA ASN A 229 14.75 43.18 -9.44
C ASN A 229 14.38 43.56 -8.02
N LEU A 230 15.15 43.04 -7.06
CA LEU A 230 14.85 43.13 -5.64
C LEU A 230 15.34 44.44 -4.99
N ASN A 231 15.87 45.41 -5.75
CA ASN A 231 16.43 46.66 -5.24
C ASN A 231 17.28 46.45 -3.96
N LEU A 232 18.18 45.46 -4.02
CA LEU A 232 18.95 45.02 -2.87
C LEU A 232 19.99 46.06 -2.45
N GLN A 233 20.30 46.10 -1.15
CA GLN A 233 21.31 47.01 -0.61
C GLN A 233 22.72 46.40 -0.66
N GLY A 234 23.75 47.23 -0.81
CA GLY A 234 25.15 46.78 -0.79
C GLY A 234 25.71 46.42 -2.16
N THR A 235 26.80 45.65 -2.15
CA THR A 235 27.47 45.23 -3.39
C THR A 235 26.76 44.01 -3.95
N VAL A 236 26.32 44.08 -5.21
CA VAL A 236 25.76 42.92 -5.92
C VAL A 236 26.84 41.87 -6.08
N VAL A 237 26.58 40.67 -5.57
CA VAL A 237 27.48 39.52 -5.65
C VAL A 237 27.07 38.61 -6.80
N TYR A 238 25.77 38.39 -6.98
CA TYR A 238 25.21 37.58 -8.06
C TYR A 238 23.97 38.25 -8.64
N ASP A 239 23.88 38.31 -9.97
CA ASP A 239 22.69 38.73 -10.71
C ASP A 239 22.69 38.02 -12.07
N SER A 240 22.07 36.85 -12.13
CA SER A 240 22.04 36.06 -13.36
C SER A 240 20.96 34.99 -13.36
N THR A 241 20.73 34.38 -14.53
CA THR A 241 19.86 33.21 -14.70
C THR A 241 20.68 31.94 -14.88
N TYR A 242 20.35 30.91 -14.11
CA TYR A 242 21.07 29.65 -14.08
C TYR A 242 20.18 28.47 -14.46
N LYS A 243 20.67 27.65 -15.38
CA LYS A 243 20.02 26.39 -15.76
C LYS A 243 20.47 25.27 -14.82
N ILE A 244 19.52 24.60 -14.16
CA ILE A 244 19.78 23.52 -13.19
C ILE A 244 19.02 22.27 -13.64
N GLY A 245 19.75 21.27 -14.14
CA GLY A 245 19.18 20.03 -14.67
C GLY A 245 18.52 19.16 -13.59
N PRO A 246 17.75 18.13 -13.99
CA PRO A 246 17.19 17.16 -13.05
C PRO A 246 18.31 16.41 -12.29
N GLY A 247 18.13 16.21 -10.99
CA GLY A 247 19.10 15.53 -10.13
C GLY A 247 20.32 16.39 -9.79
N GLN A 248 20.36 17.66 -10.23
CA GLN A 248 21.51 18.55 -10.07
C GLN A 248 21.23 19.68 -9.09
N TYR A 249 22.31 20.28 -8.59
CA TYR A 249 22.28 21.55 -7.87
C TYR A 249 23.38 22.46 -8.41
N ARG A 250 23.26 23.75 -8.13
CA ARG A 250 24.31 24.75 -8.37
C ARG A 250 24.56 25.50 -7.07
N TYR A 251 25.81 25.83 -6.79
CA TYR A 251 26.19 26.56 -5.58
C TYR A 251 27.03 27.79 -5.91
N PHE A 252 27.04 28.73 -4.97
CA PHE A 252 27.64 30.05 -5.10
C PHE A 252 28.42 30.36 -3.81
N PRO A 253 29.76 30.36 -3.83
CA PRO A 253 30.57 30.60 -2.65
C PRO A 253 30.56 32.09 -2.25
N LEU A 254 30.41 32.37 -0.96
CA LEU A 254 30.46 33.69 -0.36
C LEU A 254 31.54 33.71 0.72
N THR A 255 32.57 34.53 0.54
CA THR A 255 33.64 34.72 1.54
C THR A 255 33.43 36.06 2.23
N LEU A 256 33.16 36.04 3.53
CA LEU A 256 32.83 37.23 4.31
C LEU A 256 34.01 37.63 5.21
N PRO A 257 34.61 38.83 5.02
CA PRO A 257 35.75 39.28 5.79
C PRO A 257 35.38 39.86 7.16
N ASP A 258 34.15 40.34 7.32
CA ASP A 258 33.58 40.85 8.58
C ASP A 258 32.14 40.31 8.76
N VAL A 259 31.43 40.77 9.78
CA VAL A 259 29.99 40.57 9.95
C VAL A 259 29.26 41.29 8.80
N CYS A 260 28.60 40.52 7.94
CA CYS A 260 27.91 41.05 6.77
C CYS A 260 26.42 40.65 6.80
N THR A 261 25.57 41.54 6.30
CA THR A 261 24.18 41.20 5.97
C THR A 261 24.10 40.85 4.50
N ILE A 262 23.61 39.65 4.22
CA ILE A 262 23.38 39.14 2.87
C ILE A 262 21.89 39.20 2.58
N GLN A 263 21.54 39.91 1.50
CA GLN A 263 20.18 40.00 0.99
C GLN A 263 20.12 39.34 -0.38
N GLY A 264 19.00 38.72 -0.70
CA GLY A 264 18.81 38.17 -2.02
C GLY A 264 17.45 37.57 -2.23
N GLY A 265 17.30 36.94 -3.38
CA GLY A 265 16.14 36.14 -3.70
C GLY A 265 16.35 35.42 -5.00
N PHE A 266 15.39 34.57 -5.33
CA PHE A 266 15.40 33.83 -6.56
C PHE A 266 14.00 33.73 -7.14
N GLN A 267 13.95 33.48 -8.45
CA GLN A 267 12.73 33.12 -9.15
C GLN A 267 13.05 32.00 -10.13
N ALA A 268 12.46 30.84 -9.88
CA ALA A 268 12.57 29.71 -10.76
C ALA A 268 11.46 29.75 -11.81
N ASN A 269 11.88 29.72 -13.07
CA ASN A 269 11.00 29.60 -14.22
C ASN A 269 11.30 28.25 -14.88
N ALA A 270 10.30 27.37 -14.97
CA ALA A 270 10.42 26.14 -15.74
C ALA A 270 9.25 26.00 -16.71
N GLY A 271 9.42 25.17 -17.74
CA GLY A 271 8.25 24.60 -18.39
C GLY A 271 7.52 23.74 -17.36
N LEU A 272 8.18 22.68 -16.88
CA LEU A 272 7.59 21.62 -16.05
C LEU A 272 7.86 21.80 -14.55
N GLY A 273 7.01 22.58 -13.90
CA GLY A 273 6.98 22.80 -12.44
C GLY A 273 8.04 23.79 -11.97
N ASP A 274 7.62 24.86 -11.31
CA ASP A 274 8.48 26.04 -11.17
C ASP A 274 9.23 26.09 -9.85
N ASN A 275 9.05 25.09 -9.01
CA ASN A 275 9.69 25.09 -7.70
C ASN A 275 11.19 24.80 -7.86
N ILE A 276 11.99 25.40 -6.97
CA ILE A 276 13.39 25.08 -6.66
C ILE A 276 13.51 25.05 -5.13
N MET A 277 14.59 24.46 -4.60
CA MET A 277 14.98 24.65 -3.21
C MET A 277 16.23 25.53 -3.14
N ALA A 278 16.23 26.55 -2.29
CA ALA A 278 17.37 27.38 -1.99
C ALA A 278 17.81 27.17 -0.54
N TYR A 279 19.13 27.11 -0.33
CA TYR A 279 19.75 26.98 1.00
C TYR A 279 20.92 27.95 1.13
N LEU A 280 21.09 28.54 2.31
CA LEU A 280 22.33 29.23 2.69
C LEU A 280 22.96 28.49 3.87
N VAL A 281 24.17 27.99 3.67
CA VAL A 281 24.89 27.13 4.62
C VAL A 281 26.35 27.59 4.78
N ASP A 282 27.01 27.18 5.86
CA ASP A 282 28.47 27.35 5.99
C ASP A 282 29.24 26.20 5.32
N GLU A 283 30.57 26.20 5.43
CA GLU A 283 31.44 25.22 4.79
C GLU A 283 31.22 23.77 5.29
N ASP A 284 31.03 23.59 6.60
CA ASP A 284 30.82 22.27 7.21
C ASP A 284 29.47 21.68 6.79
N ASP A 285 28.42 22.51 6.82
CA ASP A 285 27.07 22.11 6.40
C ASP A 285 26.97 21.92 4.87
N PHE A 286 27.77 22.65 4.07
CA PHE A 286 27.87 22.41 2.64
C PHE A 286 28.43 21.02 2.34
N SER A 287 29.52 20.62 3.00
CA SER A 287 30.06 19.27 2.87
C SER A 287 29.02 18.20 3.26
N SER A 288 28.25 18.45 4.32
CA SER A 288 27.16 17.57 4.74
C SER A 288 26.05 17.47 3.68
N PHE A 289 25.66 18.58 3.06
CA PHE A 289 24.71 18.61 1.94
C PHE A 289 25.19 17.78 0.74
N GLN A 290 26.46 17.94 0.33
CA GLN A 290 27.01 17.21 -0.82
C GLN A 290 26.99 15.69 -0.62
N ASN A 291 27.16 15.24 0.63
CA ASN A 291 27.16 13.85 1.01
C ASN A 291 25.76 13.28 1.29
N GLY A 292 24.69 14.09 1.16
CA GLY A 292 23.33 13.67 1.46
C GLY A 292 23.04 13.44 2.95
N ASN A 293 23.88 13.98 3.82
CA ASN A 293 23.69 13.94 5.27
C ASN A 293 22.73 15.04 5.74
N GLN A 294 22.29 14.97 6.99
CA GLN A 294 21.59 16.09 7.61
C GLN A 294 22.55 17.27 7.82
N PHE A 295 22.07 18.48 7.54
CA PHE A 295 22.82 19.73 7.65
C PHE A 295 21.92 20.83 8.22
N ARG A 296 22.51 21.90 8.75
CA ARG A 296 21.79 23.09 9.18
C ARG A 296 21.92 24.16 8.11
N SER A 297 20.95 25.07 8.08
CA SER A 297 20.94 26.17 7.12
C SER A 297 20.54 27.46 7.82
N TYR A 298 21.23 28.54 7.50
CA TYR A 298 20.87 29.88 7.91
C TYR A 298 19.61 30.38 7.19
N TYR A 299 19.36 29.85 5.99
CA TYR A 299 18.13 30.05 5.23
C TYR A 299 17.75 28.79 4.45
N SER A 300 16.46 28.47 4.40
CA SER A 300 15.90 27.41 3.55
C SER A 300 14.54 27.83 3.02
N SER A 301 14.37 27.78 1.71
CA SER A 301 13.11 28.15 1.04
C SER A 301 12.06 27.03 1.05
N GLY A 302 12.47 25.79 1.33
CA GLY A 302 11.67 24.62 0.91
C GLY A 302 11.48 24.58 -0.61
N LYS A 303 10.45 23.86 -1.09
CA LYS A 303 10.19 23.69 -2.53
C LYS A 303 9.22 24.75 -3.04
N ILE A 304 9.72 25.92 -3.45
CA ILE A 304 8.89 27.07 -3.88
C ILE A 304 9.41 27.73 -5.16
N GLU A 305 8.56 28.52 -5.81
CA GLU A 305 8.82 29.14 -7.13
C GLU A 305 9.68 30.40 -7.03
N HIS A 306 9.43 31.24 -6.03
CA HIS A 306 10.21 32.43 -5.75
C HIS A 306 10.28 32.65 -4.24
N ASP A 307 11.34 33.31 -3.79
CA ASP A 307 11.47 33.75 -2.42
C ASP A 307 12.55 34.83 -2.28
N THR A 308 12.53 35.53 -1.16
CA THR A 308 13.57 36.48 -0.76
C THR A 308 14.10 36.15 0.62
N PHE A 309 15.34 36.55 0.90
CA PHE A 309 15.99 36.31 2.17
C PHE A 309 16.90 37.47 2.57
N GLU A 310 17.04 37.65 3.87
CA GLU A 310 17.97 38.57 4.50
C GLU A 310 18.54 37.91 5.75
N VAL A 311 19.87 37.74 5.78
CA VAL A 311 20.56 37.01 6.85
C VAL A 311 21.84 37.75 7.22
N THR A 312 22.06 38.00 8.52
CA THR A 312 23.33 38.50 9.04
C THR A 312 24.23 37.33 9.41
N LEU A 313 25.44 37.32 8.85
CA LEU A 313 26.42 36.24 9.00
C LEU A 313 27.73 36.77 9.57
N ASN A 314 28.37 35.95 10.41
CA ASN A 314 29.71 36.22 10.92
C ASN A 314 30.78 36.01 9.83
N PRO A 315 32.01 36.53 10.02
CA PRO A 315 33.11 36.28 9.08
C PRO A 315 33.29 34.77 8.83
N GLY A 316 33.50 34.37 7.57
CA GLY A 316 33.63 32.97 7.21
C GLY A 316 33.30 32.64 5.75
N GLN A 317 33.29 31.35 5.43
CA GLN A 317 32.95 30.82 4.12
C GLN A 317 31.54 30.21 4.12
N TYR A 318 30.71 30.67 3.19
CA TYR A 318 29.33 30.23 3.04
C TYR A 318 29.02 29.83 1.60
N TYR A 319 27.93 29.11 1.43
CA TYR A 319 27.46 28.62 0.15
C TYR A 319 25.95 28.84 0.03
N LEU A 320 25.55 29.60 -0.99
CA LEU A 320 24.17 29.63 -1.45
C LEU A 320 23.96 28.51 -2.45
N ILE A 321 22.96 27.65 -2.25
CA ILE A 321 22.72 26.46 -3.06
C ILE A 321 21.33 26.57 -3.67
N LEU A 322 21.24 26.41 -4.99
CA LEU A 322 19.99 26.19 -5.72
C LEU A 322 19.91 24.71 -6.12
N SER A 323 18.96 23.98 -5.56
CA SER A 323 18.86 22.53 -5.69
C SER A 323 17.61 22.09 -6.47
N ASN A 324 17.85 21.30 -7.52
CA ASN A 324 16.86 20.57 -8.30
C ASN A 324 17.06 19.05 -8.16
N THR A 325 17.72 18.60 -7.09
CA THR A 325 18.06 17.18 -6.87
C THR A 325 16.83 16.29 -6.71
N TYR A 326 15.68 16.86 -6.35
CA TYR A 326 14.40 16.14 -6.27
C TYR A 326 13.71 15.94 -7.63
N SER A 327 14.11 16.66 -8.68
CA SER A 327 13.49 16.55 -10.00
C SER A 327 14.23 15.53 -10.85
N ILE A 328 13.52 14.62 -11.51
CA ILE A 328 14.11 13.58 -12.36
C ILE A 328 13.91 13.84 -13.87
N PHE A 329 13.13 14.86 -14.23
CA PHE A 329 12.74 15.07 -15.64
C PHE A 329 12.92 16.53 -16.09
N SER A 330 12.62 17.50 -15.22
CA SER A 330 12.59 18.90 -15.65
C SER A 330 13.79 19.70 -15.17
N THR A 331 14.37 20.42 -16.12
CA THR A 331 15.37 21.44 -15.88
C THR A 331 14.70 22.75 -15.42
N LYS A 332 15.31 23.46 -14.47
CA LYS A 332 14.87 24.77 -13.99
C LYS A 332 15.75 25.88 -14.56
N ASN A 333 15.17 27.01 -14.94
CA ASN A 333 15.92 28.25 -15.18
C ASN A 333 15.65 29.19 -14.00
N VAL A 334 16.64 29.40 -13.15
CA VAL A 334 16.48 30.15 -11.91
C VAL A 334 17.20 31.48 -12.04
N GLN A 335 16.44 32.57 -12.02
CA GLN A 335 17.02 33.90 -11.83
C GLN A 335 17.38 34.06 -10.35
N LEU A 336 18.58 34.54 -10.09
CA LEU A 336 19.11 34.75 -8.75
C LEU A 336 19.71 36.14 -8.66
N GLN A 337 19.32 36.89 -7.62
CA GLN A 337 19.92 38.16 -7.27
C GLN A 337 20.36 38.13 -5.80
N VAL A 338 21.61 38.50 -5.54
CA VAL A 338 22.21 38.49 -4.19
C VAL A 338 23.12 39.69 -4.06
N SER A 339 23.03 40.40 -2.95
CA SER A 339 23.95 41.45 -2.53
C SER A 339 24.38 41.26 -1.08
N GLY A 340 25.47 41.91 -0.72
CA GLY A 340 25.96 41.94 0.65
C GLY A 340 26.56 43.28 1.03
N PHE A 341 26.44 43.63 2.30
CA PHE A 341 27.20 44.73 2.89
C PHE A 341 27.76 44.30 4.24
N CYS A 342 28.99 44.70 4.51
CA CYS A 342 29.74 44.36 5.71
C CYS A 342 29.98 45.64 6.51
N ASN A 343 29.94 45.54 7.84
CA ASN A 343 30.18 46.67 8.74
C ASN A 343 31.66 46.91 9.00
#